data_AF-A0A965RVR7-F1
#
_entry.id   AF-A0A965RVR7-F1
#
_cell.length_a   1.000
_cell.length_b   1.000
_cell.length_c   1.000
_cell.angle_alpha   90.00
_cell.angle_beta   90.00
_cell.angle_gamma   90.00
#
_symmetry.space_group_name_H-M   'P 1'
#
loop_
_entity.id
_entity.type
_entity.pdbx_description
1 polymer ?
#
loop_
_entity_poly.entity_id
_entity_poly.type
_entity_poly.pdbx_seq_one_letter_code
_entity_poly.pdbx_strand_id
1 'polypeptide(L)'
;IHDNADLLRAAIASAGNDHRLGANEAPPAIISAFIGTQLSALLDDLEKNIKAGKMTPQDKTELKLNIGKIPQILLDNTDRNRTSPFAFTGNKFEFRAVGSSANCSSAMIVLNTIIAKQLKEFKKTVDARIEAGEGKDEAILKELQVLIKRSKKIRFEGNGYGDEWVAEAESRGLSNHKDTPRALKIWEDKKVAELFEEMNVLSARELEARKEIEFENYVLKVQIESRLMGDMTQNYFIPAATEYQNRLITNVQGLISIFGEKAGKQNGAAIINLIEEISGHVNAMKTASDAMLEERKIANKFEHAEEKAFAYCDKVKPYFDVIRYHADKLELLVDDEIWPLPKFREMLFTR
;
A
#
# COMPACT_ATOMS: atom_id res chain seq x y z
N ILE A 1 11.11 -8.94 11.36
CA ILE A 1 10.19 -7.86 10.90
C ILE A 1 10.88 -6.50 11.03
N HIS A 2 11.18 -6.03 12.25
CA HIS A 2 11.85 -4.74 12.48
C HIS A 2 13.04 -4.47 11.54
N ASP A 3 14.02 -5.38 11.48
CA ASP A 3 15.23 -5.18 10.67
C ASP A 3 15.03 -5.34 9.15
N ASN A 4 13.84 -5.77 8.70
CA ASN A 4 13.54 -6.09 7.30
C ASN A 4 12.15 -5.56 6.87
N ALA A 5 11.71 -4.46 7.47
CA ALA A 5 10.39 -3.87 7.24
C ALA A 5 10.20 -3.48 5.76
N ASP A 6 11.21 -2.82 5.18
CA ASP A 6 11.16 -2.31 3.81
C ASP A 6 11.13 -3.47 2.80
N LEU A 7 11.89 -4.54 3.07
CA LEU A 7 11.86 -5.76 2.26
C LEU A 7 10.49 -6.44 2.29
N LEU A 8 9.82 -6.47 3.44
CA LEU A 8 8.43 -6.96 3.55
C LEU A 8 7.44 -6.08 2.78
N ARG A 9 7.62 -4.76 2.79
CA ARG A 9 6.81 -3.82 1.98
C ARG A 9 7.02 -4.04 0.48
N ALA A 10 8.24 -4.32 0.06
CA ALA A 10 8.57 -4.59 -1.33
C ALA A 10 8.05 -5.95 -1.82
N ALA A 11 8.02 -6.96 -0.94
CA ALA A 11 7.49 -8.30 -1.25
C ALA A 11 5.99 -8.32 -1.58
N ILE A 12 5.26 -7.27 -1.22
CA ILE A 12 3.83 -7.09 -1.48
C ILE A 12 3.54 -5.93 -2.43
N ALA A 13 4.57 -5.34 -3.03
CA ALA A 13 4.45 -4.22 -3.95
C ALA A 13 3.85 -4.67 -5.29
N SER A 14 2.83 -3.96 -5.76
CA SER A 14 2.25 -4.12 -7.09
C SER A 14 1.37 -2.91 -7.38
N ALA A 15 1.20 -2.58 -8.67
CA ALA A 15 0.38 -1.44 -9.09
C ALA A 15 -1.03 -1.48 -8.47
N GLY A 16 -1.67 -2.65 -8.47
CA GLY A 16 -3.01 -2.84 -7.89
C GLY A 16 -3.04 -2.70 -6.36
N ASN A 17 -2.03 -3.20 -5.65
CA ASN A 17 -2.00 -3.11 -4.19
C ASN A 17 -1.72 -1.68 -3.70
N ASP A 18 -1.04 -0.85 -4.50
CA ASP A 18 -0.83 0.57 -4.17
C ASP A 18 -2.14 1.36 -4.09
N HIS A 19 -3.18 0.98 -4.86
CA HIS A 19 -4.52 1.58 -4.73
C HIS A 19 -5.25 1.16 -3.45
N ARG A 20 -4.81 0.05 -2.83
CA ARG A 20 -5.45 -0.54 -1.65
C ARG A 20 -4.81 -0.06 -0.35
N LEU A 21 -3.48 -0.06 -0.27
CA LEU A 21 -2.76 0.21 0.98
C LEU A 21 -3.07 1.62 1.53
N GLY A 22 -3.41 1.68 2.82
CA GLY A 22 -3.73 2.92 3.51
C GLY A 22 -5.17 3.43 3.32
N ALA A 23 -6.05 2.65 2.70
CA ALA A 23 -7.46 2.99 2.50
C ALA A 23 -8.40 1.87 2.96
N ASN A 24 -9.63 2.22 3.36
CA ASN A 24 -10.76 1.30 3.55
C ASN A 24 -10.40 -0.05 4.22
N GLU A 25 -9.95 -0.02 5.47
CA GLU A 25 -9.53 -1.20 6.27
C GLU A 25 -8.26 -1.92 5.81
N ALA A 26 -7.63 -1.53 4.70
CA ALA A 26 -6.32 -2.05 4.32
C ALA A 26 -5.19 -1.31 5.06
N PRO A 27 -4.15 -1.99 5.53
CA PRO A 27 -3.07 -1.36 6.29
C PRO A 27 -2.26 -0.35 5.45
N PRO A 28 -1.61 0.65 6.08
CA PRO A 28 -0.73 1.58 5.38
C PRO A 28 0.54 0.87 4.88
N ALA A 29 1.31 1.56 4.04
CA ALA A 29 2.60 1.06 3.54
C ALA A 29 3.71 0.98 4.62
N ILE A 30 3.49 1.59 5.78
CA ILE A 30 4.40 1.53 6.94
C ILE A 30 4.24 0.17 7.59
N ILE A 31 5.27 -0.69 7.52
CA ILE A 31 5.24 -2.00 8.18
C ILE A 31 5.38 -1.83 9.69
N SER A 32 4.34 -2.21 10.43
CA SER A 32 4.31 -2.28 11.90
C SER A 32 3.71 -3.60 12.37
N ALA A 33 3.96 -3.94 13.63
CA ALA A 33 3.44 -5.13 14.28
C ALA A 33 2.50 -4.74 15.43
N PHE A 34 1.27 -5.23 15.37
CA PHE A 34 0.30 -5.22 16.46
C PHE A 34 0.42 -6.54 17.22
N ILE A 35 0.60 -6.48 18.52
CA ILE A 35 0.71 -7.67 19.36
C ILE A 35 -0.31 -7.71 20.51
N GLY A 36 -1.11 -6.67 20.67
CA GLY A 36 -2.07 -6.53 21.74
C GLY A 36 -1.44 -5.95 23.01
N THR A 37 -2.28 -5.31 23.82
CA THR A 37 -1.87 -4.65 25.07
C THR A 37 -1.30 -5.63 26.10
N GLN A 38 -1.85 -6.84 26.18
CA GLN A 38 -1.38 -7.87 27.12
C GLN A 38 0.02 -8.35 26.78
N LEU A 39 0.28 -8.73 25.52
CA LEU A 39 1.60 -9.19 25.12
C LEU A 39 2.61 -8.04 25.16
N SER A 40 2.21 -6.83 24.77
CA SER A 40 3.03 -5.62 24.91
C SER A 40 3.47 -5.39 26.36
N ALA A 41 2.54 -5.43 27.32
CA ALA A 41 2.83 -5.27 28.74
C ALA A 41 3.76 -6.38 29.26
N LEU A 42 3.54 -7.63 28.85
CA LEU A 42 4.39 -8.76 29.22
C LEU A 42 5.83 -8.60 28.70
N LEU A 43 6.00 -8.17 27.44
CA LEU A 43 7.33 -7.91 26.90
C LEU A 43 8.01 -6.74 27.62
N ASP A 44 7.28 -5.69 27.97
CA ASP A 44 7.83 -4.56 28.73
C ASP A 44 8.20 -4.94 30.18
N ASP A 45 7.45 -5.85 30.80
CA ASP A 45 7.76 -6.41 32.12
C ASP A 45 9.03 -7.29 32.08
N LEU A 46 9.13 -8.17 31.09
CA LEU A 46 10.34 -8.96 30.84
C LEU A 46 11.56 -8.06 30.64
N GLU A 47 11.42 -6.99 29.87
CA GLU A 47 12.51 -6.06 29.64
C GLU A 47 13.02 -5.41 30.93
N LYS A 48 12.12 -5.01 31.84
CA LYS A 48 12.44 -4.35 33.11
C LYS A 48 13.02 -5.31 34.15
N ASN A 49 12.49 -6.54 34.22
CA ASN A 49 12.81 -7.48 35.29
C ASN A 49 14.06 -8.33 35.01
N ILE A 50 14.53 -8.41 33.76
CA ILE A 50 15.79 -9.07 33.44
C ILE A 50 16.95 -8.17 33.88
N LYS A 51 17.57 -8.52 35.01
CA LYS A 51 18.66 -7.76 35.64
C LYS A 51 19.97 -7.86 34.84
N ALA A 52 20.78 -6.80 34.91
CA ALA A 52 22.15 -6.81 34.41
C ALA A 52 23.05 -7.68 35.32
N GLY A 53 24.02 -8.39 34.72
CA GLY A 53 24.93 -9.27 35.45
C GLY A 53 24.40 -10.69 35.63
N LYS A 54 24.95 -11.44 36.60
CA LYS A 54 24.58 -12.83 36.84
C LYS A 54 23.30 -12.90 37.66
N MET A 55 22.26 -13.56 37.15
CA MET A 55 20.98 -13.67 37.85
C MET A 55 21.05 -14.65 39.03
N THR A 56 20.49 -14.27 40.17
CA THR A 56 20.36 -15.17 41.33
C THR A 56 19.30 -16.25 41.07
N PRO A 57 19.29 -17.37 41.83
CA PRO A 57 18.23 -18.37 41.74
C PRO A 57 16.82 -17.83 42.03
N GLN A 58 16.72 -16.79 42.87
CA GLN A 58 15.46 -16.11 43.17
C GLN A 58 14.99 -15.31 41.96
N ASP A 59 15.88 -14.54 41.32
CA ASP A 59 15.55 -13.79 40.10
C ASP A 59 15.05 -14.71 38.98
N LYS A 60 15.70 -15.88 38.83
CA LYS A 60 15.31 -16.90 37.83
C LYS A 60 13.93 -17.50 38.14
N THR A 61 13.63 -17.74 39.41
CA THR A 61 12.33 -18.28 39.84
C THR A 61 11.21 -17.25 39.63
N GLU A 62 11.45 -15.99 39.98
CA GLU A 62 10.49 -14.91 39.81
C GLU A 62 10.12 -14.68 38.34
N LEU A 63 11.12 -14.64 37.44
CA LEU A 63 10.88 -14.56 36.01
C LEU A 63 10.14 -15.77 35.45
N LYS A 64 10.48 -16.99 35.89
CA LYS A 64 9.76 -18.22 35.48
C LYS A 64 8.30 -18.20 35.91
N LEU A 65 8.01 -17.70 37.12
CA LEU A 65 6.64 -17.56 37.62
C LEU A 65 5.85 -16.51 36.85
N ASN A 66 6.48 -15.42 36.40
CA ASN A 66 5.83 -14.38 35.59
C ASN A 66 5.60 -14.83 34.13
N ILE A 67 6.53 -15.61 33.54
CA ILE A 67 6.33 -16.22 32.21
C ILE A 67 5.22 -17.29 32.26
N GLY A 68 5.14 -18.09 33.32
CA GLY A 68 4.09 -19.09 33.50
C GLY A 68 2.67 -18.53 33.67
N LYS A 69 2.53 -17.21 33.82
CA LYS A 69 1.26 -16.47 33.87
C LYS A 69 0.81 -15.92 32.53
N ILE A 70 1.45 -16.28 31.40
CA ILE A 70 0.90 -15.98 30.07
C ILE A 70 -0.54 -16.50 30.09
N PRO A 71 -1.56 -15.61 30.06
CA PRO A 71 -2.94 -16.06 30.06
C PRO A 71 -3.09 -17.05 28.91
N GLN A 72 -3.92 -18.10 29.07
CA GLN A 72 -4.37 -18.84 27.90
C GLN A 72 -4.77 -17.79 26.87
N ILE A 73 -4.16 -17.87 25.69
CA ILE A 73 -4.40 -16.96 24.58
C ILE A 73 -5.91 -16.95 24.36
N LEU A 74 -6.59 -15.97 24.98
CA LEU A 74 -8.00 -15.78 24.82
C LEU A 74 -8.17 -15.31 23.39
N LEU A 75 -9.17 -15.86 22.70
CA LEU A 75 -9.52 -15.45 21.35
C LEU A 75 -9.58 -13.93 21.33
N ASP A 76 -8.62 -13.30 20.66
CA ASP A 76 -8.37 -11.89 20.85
C ASP A 76 -9.51 -11.09 20.20
N ASN A 77 -10.45 -10.64 21.03
CA ASN A 77 -11.52 -9.73 20.61
C ASN A 77 -11.02 -8.29 20.42
N THR A 78 -9.70 -8.04 20.50
CA THR A 78 -9.10 -6.72 20.21
C THR A 78 -8.80 -6.47 18.72
N ASP A 79 -9.19 -7.38 17.81
CA ASP A 79 -9.23 -7.17 16.34
C ASP A 79 -10.24 -6.11 15.87
N ARG A 80 -10.45 -5.05 16.66
CA ARG A 80 -11.08 -3.82 16.18
C ARG A 80 -10.10 -2.97 15.37
N ASN A 81 -8.80 -3.16 15.54
CA ASN A 81 -7.78 -2.35 14.86
C ASN A 81 -7.15 -3.11 13.68
N ARG A 82 -7.92 -3.26 12.59
CA ARG A 82 -7.48 -3.95 11.35
C ARG A 82 -6.43 -3.20 10.52
N THR A 83 -5.95 -2.08 11.03
CA THR A 83 -5.07 -1.15 10.34
C THR A 83 -3.61 -1.58 10.36
N SER A 84 -3.23 -2.55 11.21
CA SER A 84 -1.84 -3.02 11.27
C SER A 84 -1.49 -3.97 10.10
N PRO A 85 -0.35 -3.77 9.41
CA PRO A 85 0.15 -4.68 8.39
C PRO A 85 0.44 -6.09 8.92
N PHE A 86 0.98 -6.19 10.14
CA PHE A 86 1.29 -7.45 10.78
C PHE A 86 0.58 -7.50 12.14
N ALA A 87 -0.25 -8.51 12.37
CA ALA A 87 -1.05 -8.59 13.59
C ALA A 87 -0.94 -9.96 14.24
N PHE A 88 -0.63 -10.00 15.53
CA PHE A 88 -0.78 -11.21 16.34
C PHE A 88 -2.25 -11.36 16.72
N THR A 89 -2.89 -12.42 16.28
CA THR A 89 -4.33 -12.68 16.54
C THR A 89 -4.53 -13.81 17.54
N GLY A 90 -3.62 -13.88 18.51
CA GLY A 90 -3.64 -14.83 19.61
C GLY A 90 -2.70 -16.01 19.41
N ASN A 91 -2.91 -16.87 18.41
CA ASN A 91 -2.08 -18.07 18.22
C ASN A 91 -1.26 -18.06 16.92
N LYS A 92 -1.38 -17.00 16.13
CA LYS A 92 -0.73 -16.83 14.83
C LYS A 92 -0.47 -15.36 14.57
N PHE A 93 0.37 -15.11 13.57
CA PHE A 93 0.49 -13.80 12.95
C PHE A 93 -0.25 -13.76 11.62
N GLU A 94 -0.87 -12.63 11.33
CA GLU A 94 -1.52 -12.32 10.06
C GLU A 94 -0.78 -11.20 9.36
N PHE A 95 -0.34 -11.47 8.12
CA PHE A 95 0.26 -10.46 7.26
C PHE A 95 -0.82 -9.90 6.32
N ARG A 96 -1.42 -8.77 6.73
CA ARG A 96 -2.60 -8.15 6.12
C ARG A 96 -2.30 -7.24 4.92
N ALA A 97 -1.02 -6.90 4.72
CA ALA A 97 -0.59 -6.03 3.62
C ALA A 97 -0.50 -6.75 2.26
N VAL A 98 -0.61 -8.07 2.22
CA VAL A 98 -0.58 -8.86 0.97
C VAL A 98 -1.80 -8.52 0.10
N GLY A 99 -1.58 -8.19 -1.17
CA GLY A 99 -2.65 -7.88 -2.12
C GLY A 99 -3.48 -9.11 -2.50
N SER A 100 -4.76 -8.92 -2.80
CA SER A 100 -5.70 -10.02 -3.10
C SER A 100 -5.35 -10.83 -4.36
N SER A 101 -4.71 -10.20 -5.34
CA SER A 101 -4.25 -10.85 -6.58
C SER A 101 -2.81 -11.39 -6.49
N ALA A 102 -2.13 -11.18 -5.36
CA ALA A 102 -0.72 -11.56 -5.23
C ALA A 102 -0.58 -13.07 -5.00
N ASN A 103 0.46 -13.68 -5.58
CA ASN A 103 0.87 -15.01 -5.18
C ASN A 103 1.46 -14.94 -3.77
N CYS A 104 0.95 -15.75 -2.84
CA CYS A 104 1.43 -15.77 -1.47
C CYS A 104 2.91 -16.17 -1.37
N SER A 105 3.44 -16.89 -2.36
CA SER A 105 4.83 -17.33 -2.38
C SER A 105 5.82 -16.17 -2.29
N SER A 106 5.58 -15.03 -2.96
CA SER A 106 6.48 -13.88 -2.94
C SER A 106 6.68 -13.35 -1.51
N ALA A 107 5.57 -13.11 -0.80
CA ALA A 107 5.60 -12.68 0.59
C ALA A 107 6.17 -13.76 1.53
N MET A 108 5.83 -15.03 1.30
CA MET A 108 6.28 -16.14 2.13
C MET A 108 7.77 -16.46 1.98
N ILE A 109 8.35 -16.30 0.78
CA ILE A 109 9.80 -16.44 0.56
C ILE A 109 10.54 -15.44 1.45
N VAL A 110 10.15 -14.16 1.38
CA VAL A 110 10.76 -13.12 2.21
C VAL A 110 10.54 -13.39 3.69
N LEU A 111 9.29 -13.62 4.11
CA LEU A 111 8.95 -13.78 5.52
C LEU A 111 9.67 -14.98 6.15
N ASN A 112 9.67 -16.14 5.48
CA ASN A 112 10.35 -17.32 6.01
C ASN A 112 11.87 -17.15 6.03
N THR A 113 12.45 -16.47 5.04
CA THR A 113 13.90 -16.20 4.99
C THR A 113 14.34 -15.32 6.15
N ILE A 114 13.63 -14.22 6.42
CA ILE A 114 13.99 -13.30 7.52
C ILE A 114 13.78 -13.95 8.89
N ILE A 115 12.76 -14.81 9.05
CA ILE A 115 12.54 -15.57 10.29
C ILE A 115 13.67 -16.58 10.49
N ALA A 116 14.03 -17.33 9.44
CA ALA A 116 15.09 -18.32 9.52
C ALA A 116 16.45 -17.68 9.84
N LYS A 117 16.79 -16.53 9.23
CA LYS A 117 18.00 -15.77 9.60
C LYS A 117 17.97 -15.33 11.06
N GLN A 118 16.87 -14.73 11.51
CA GLN A 118 16.74 -14.26 12.89
C GLN A 118 16.90 -15.38 13.92
N LEU A 119 16.37 -16.58 13.63
CA LEU A 119 16.53 -17.75 14.50
C LEU A 119 17.98 -18.26 14.54
N LYS A 120 18.70 -18.25 13.41
CA LYS A 120 20.14 -18.58 13.37
C LYS A 120 20.96 -17.59 14.19
N GLU A 121 20.72 -16.29 14.02
CA GLU A 121 21.40 -15.22 14.78
C GLU A 121 21.12 -15.32 16.28
N PHE A 122 19.86 -15.59 16.66
CA PHE A 122 19.48 -15.81 18.05
C PHE A 122 20.25 -16.99 18.65
N LYS A 123 20.26 -18.14 17.95
CA LYS A 123 20.99 -19.33 18.41
C LYS A 123 22.49 -19.05 18.58
N LYS A 124 23.12 -18.42 17.58
CA LYS A 124 24.55 -18.07 17.63
C LYS A 124 24.87 -17.18 18.83
N THR A 125 24.03 -16.20 19.11
CA THR A 125 24.26 -15.26 20.21
C THR A 125 24.04 -15.93 21.58
N VAL A 126 23.03 -16.78 21.70
CA VAL A 126 22.80 -17.57 22.92
C VAL A 126 23.94 -18.57 23.16
N ASP A 127 24.40 -19.27 22.13
CA ASP A 127 25.50 -20.24 22.26
C ASP A 127 26.80 -19.53 22.71
N ALA A 128 27.11 -18.36 22.15
CA ALA A 128 28.27 -17.56 22.58
C ALA A 128 28.19 -17.11 24.05
N ARG A 129 27.00 -16.77 24.55
CA ARG A 129 26.78 -16.45 25.97
C ARG A 129 27.00 -17.67 26.88
N ILE A 130 26.58 -18.85 26.43
CA ILE A 130 26.79 -20.11 27.16
C ILE A 130 28.28 -20.43 27.23
N GLU A 131 29.01 -20.29 26.12
CA GLU A 131 30.47 -20.48 26.07
C GLU A 131 31.21 -19.50 26.99
N ALA A 132 30.69 -18.28 27.15
CA ALA A 132 31.20 -17.29 28.10
C ALA A 132 30.86 -17.60 29.58
N GLY A 133 30.16 -18.71 29.86
CA GLY A 133 29.88 -19.19 31.21
C GLY A 133 28.51 -18.80 31.78
N GLU A 134 27.61 -18.22 30.97
CA GLU A 134 26.22 -18.01 31.38
C GLU A 134 25.43 -19.33 31.36
N GLY A 135 24.47 -19.50 32.28
CA GLY A 135 23.57 -20.65 32.22
C GLY A 135 22.59 -20.53 31.05
N LYS A 136 22.18 -21.65 30.45
CA LYS A 136 21.28 -21.68 29.27
C LYS A 136 20.05 -20.78 29.40
N ASP A 137 19.26 -20.93 30.47
CA ASP A 137 18.04 -20.14 30.69
C ASP A 137 18.35 -18.63 30.80
N GLU A 138 19.48 -18.29 31.41
CA GLU A 138 19.92 -16.91 31.60
C GLU A 138 20.38 -16.29 30.27
N ALA A 139 21.14 -17.03 29.47
CA ALA A 139 21.57 -16.61 28.13
C ALA A 139 20.37 -16.32 27.22
N ILE A 140 19.35 -17.20 27.24
CA ILE A 140 18.11 -17.03 26.48
C ILE A 140 17.37 -15.76 26.92
N LEU A 141 17.15 -15.58 28.23
CA LEU A 141 16.44 -14.41 28.74
C LEU A 141 17.17 -13.10 28.39
N LYS A 142 18.49 -13.07 28.55
CA LYS A 142 19.29 -11.89 28.19
C LYS A 142 19.19 -11.55 26.71
N GLU A 143 19.20 -12.55 25.84
CA GLU A 143 19.05 -12.30 24.40
C GLU A 143 17.64 -11.84 24.04
N LEU A 144 16.60 -12.44 24.64
CA LEU A 144 15.23 -11.97 24.50
C LEU A 144 15.08 -10.51 24.94
N GLN A 145 15.71 -10.11 26.04
CA GLN A 145 15.70 -8.72 26.51
C GLN A 145 16.26 -7.75 25.45
N VAL A 146 17.35 -8.12 24.79
CA VAL A 146 17.95 -7.32 23.71
C VAL A 146 17.00 -7.21 22.53
N LEU A 147 16.40 -8.32 22.09
CA LEU A 147 15.46 -8.33 20.97
C LEU A 147 14.16 -7.56 21.26
N ILE A 148 13.65 -7.63 22.50
CA ILE A 148 12.49 -6.84 22.93
C ILE A 148 12.80 -5.35 22.82
N LYS A 149 13.95 -4.92 23.34
CA LYS A 149 14.41 -3.52 23.25
C LYS A 149 14.54 -3.05 21.80
N ARG A 150 15.16 -3.86 20.93
CA ARG A 150 15.35 -3.53 19.52
C ARG A 150 14.03 -3.46 18.75
N SER A 151 13.13 -4.43 18.98
CA SER A 151 11.87 -4.53 18.24
C SER A 151 10.83 -3.48 18.65
N LYS A 152 11.01 -2.77 19.78
CA LYS A 152 10.08 -1.71 20.24
C LYS A 152 9.64 -0.73 19.16
N LYS A 153 10.55 -0.34 18.27
CA LYS A 153 10.27 0.61 17.19
C LYS A 153 9.13 0.16 16.26
N ILE A 154 9.06 -1.14 15.96
CA ILE A 154 8.08 -1.72 15.03
C ILE A 154 6.73 -2.01 15.69
N ARG A 155 6.68 -2.07 17.03
CA ARG A 155 5.46 -2.43 17.78
C ARG A 155 4.55 -1.21 17.88
N PHE A 156 3.34 -1.32 17.38
CA PHE A 156 2.37 -0.24 17.35
C PHE A 156 0.95 -0.77 17.55
N GLU A 157 0.25 -0.18 18.53
CA GLU A 157 -1.08 -0.62 18.97
C GLU A 157 -2.19 0.38 18.59
N GLY A 158 -1.81 1.54 18.03
CA GLY A 158 -2.70 2.64 17.69
C GLY A 158 -3.28 2.54 16.27
N ASN A 159 -4.04 3.57 15.86
CA ASN A 159 -4.64 3.63 14.52
C ASN A 159 -3.57 3.91 13.45
N GLY A 160 -3.37 2.98 12.52
CA GLY A 160 -2.40 3.09 11.43
C GLY A 160 -2.74 4.10 10.33
N TYR A 161 -3.93 4.71 10.32
CA TYR A 161 -4.35 5.66 9.28
C TYR A 161 -4.06 7.13 9.57
N GLY A 162 -3.86 7.49 10.85
CA GLY A 162 -3.70 8.89 11.21
C GLY A 162 -2.36 9.47 10.74
N ASP A 163 -2.35 10.75 10.38
CA ASP A 163 -1.10 11.49 10.10
C ASP A 163 -0.15 11.47 11.33
N GLU A 164 -0.71 11.35 12.54
CA GLU A 164 0.02 11.12 13.78
C GLU A 164 0.91 9.87 13.70
N TRP A 165 0.38 8.77 13.16
CA TRP A 165 1.17 7.54 12.99
C TRP A 165 2.25 7.71 11.93
N VAL A 166 2.00 8.47 10.86
CA VAL A 166 3.01 8.73 9.82
C VAL A 166 4.20 9.50 10.41
N ALA A 167 3.94 10.55 11.18
CA ALA A 167 4.97 11.33 11.85
C ALA A 167 5.71 10.52 12.93
N GLU A 168 4.96 9.74 13.71
CA GLU A 168 5.55 8.87 14.74
C GLU A 168 6.44 7.78 14.12
N ALA A 169 5.97 7.12 13.06
CA ALA A 169 6.72 6.09 12.34
C ALA A 169 8.04 6.64 11.78
N GLU A 170 8.02 7.83 11.19
CA GLU A 170 9.22 8.52 10.73
C GLU A 170 10.20 8.80 11.88
N SER A 171 9.71 9.29 13.02
CA SER A 171 10.54 9.52 14.22
C SER A 171 11.16 8.22 14.79
N ARG A 172 10.49 7.09 14.59
CA ARG A 172 10.96 5.75 14.96
C ARG A 172 11.94 5.17 13.93
N GLY A 173 12.07 5.79 12.76
CA GLY A 173 12.90 5.34 11.63
C GLY A 173 12.25 4.24 10.79
N LEU A 174 10.90 4.21 10.72
CA LEU A 174 10.15 3.29 9.87
C LEU A 174 9.84 3.97 8.53
N SER A 175 10.19 3.31 7.42
CA SER A 175 9.98 3.85 6.08
C SER A 175 8.51 3.80 5.67
N ASN A 176 8.11 4.76 4.82
CA ASN A 176 6.76 4.84 4.23
C ASN A 176 6.85 4.87 2.70
N HIS A 177 7.14 3.72 2.08
CA HIS A 177 7.18 3.59 0.62
C HIS A 177 5.76 3.43 0.06
N LYS A 178 5.14 4.55 -0.32
CA LYS A 178 3.73 4.60 -0.74
C LYS A 178 3.46 3.93 -2.09
N ASP A 179 4.43 3.92 -2.99
CA ASP A 179 4.29 3.33 -4.33
C ASP A 179 5.25 2.18 -4.59
N THR A 180 4.90 1.36 -5.58
CA THR A 180 5.63 0.17 -5.99
C THR A 180 7.06 0.48 -6.43
N PRO A 181 7.36 1.45 -7.31
CA PRO A 181 8.74 1.68 -7.72
C PRO A 181 9.68 2.03 -6.56
N ARG A 182 9.24 2.92 -5.64
CA ARG A 182 10.02 3.28 -4.46
C ARG A 182 10.19 2.09 -3.50
N ALA A 183 9.16 1.26 -3.34
CA ALA A 183 9.25 0.05 -2.53
C ALA A 183 10.21 -0.99 -3.13
N LEU A 184 10.13 -1.23 -4.45
CA LEU A 184 10.96 -2.21 -5.15
C LEU A 184 12.45 -1.85 -5.14
N LYS A 185 12.80 -0.58 -4.96
CA LYS A 185 14.20 -0.16 -4.85
C LYS A 185 14.95 -0.85 -3.69
N ILE A 186 14.26 -1.30 -2.64
CA ILE A 186 14.92 -2.00 -1.52
C ILE A 186 15.62 -3.29 -1.96
N TRP A 187 15.18 -3.91 -3.06
CA TRP A 187 15.79 -5.13 -3.58
C TRP A 187 17.24 -4.90 -4.06
N GLU A 188 17.65 -3.64 -4.27
CA GLU A 188 19.04 -3.28 -4.61
C GLU A 188 19.97 -3.19 -3.39
N ASP A 189 19.43 -3.13 -2.17
CA ASP A 189 20.26 -2.98 -0.98
C ASP A 189 21.15 -4.22 -0.83
N LYS A 190 22.45 -3.98 -0.68
CA LYS A 190 23.46 -5.03 -0.47
C LYS A 190 23.08 -5.94 0.69
N LYS A 191 22.46 -5.40 1.74
CA LYS A 191 21.99 -6.18 2.89
C LYS A 191 20.93 -7.21 2.51
N VAL A 192 20.09 -6.89 1.52
CA VAL A 192 19.06 -7.81 1.01
C VAL A 192 19.71 -8.92 0.19
N ALA A 193 20.66 -8.59 -0.69
CA ALA A 193 21.43 -9.59 -1.43
C ALA A 193 22.18 -10.54 -0.48
N GLU A 194 22.91 -9.99 0.50
CA GLU A 194 23.62 -10.76 1.53
C GLU A 194 22.69 -11.66 2.34
N LEU A 195 21.50 -11.16 2.72
CA LEU A 195 20.48 -11.94 3.42
C LEU A 195 20.08 -13.20 2.62
N PHE A 196 19.76 -13.04 1.34
CA PHE A 196 19.31 -14.17 0.52
C PHE A 196 20.43 -15.16 0.22
N GLU A 197 21.64 -14.66 -0.03
CA GLU A 197 22.81 -15.47 -0.32
C GLU A 197 23.28 -16.26 0.92
N GLU A 198 23.38 -15.62 2.08
CA GLU A 198 23.70 -16.28 3.37
C GLU A 198 22.70 -17.39 3.68
N MET A 199 21.43 -17.15 3.38
CA MET A 199 20.35 -18.11 3.63
C MET A 199 20.23 -19.17 2.54
N ASN A 200 21.01 -19.09 1.46
CA ASN A 200 20.97 -19.98 0.29
C ASN A 200 19.56 -20.08 -0.32
N VAL A 201 18.86 -18.95 -0.39
CA VAL A 201 17.48 -18.88 -0.92
C VAL A 201 17.45 -18.29 -2.33
N LEU A 202 18.20 -17.22 -2.58
CA LEU A 202 18.39 -16.62 -3.91
C LEU A 202 19.84 -16.16 -4.05
N SER A 203 20.39 -16.31 -5.25
CA SER A 203 21.64 -15.66 -5.65
C SER A 203 21.42 -14.19 -6.02
N ALA A 204 22.50 -13.40 -6.02
CA ALA A 204 22.45 -11.99 -6.43
C ALA A 204 21.84 -11.81 -7.83
N ARG A 205 22.17 -12.70 -8.78
CA ARG A 205 21.62 -12.67 -10.15
C ARG A 205 20.12 -12.96 -10.18
N GLU A 206 19.64 -13.91 -9.38
CA GLU A 206 18.20 -14.21 -9.29
C GLU A 206 17.43 -13.06 -8.63
N LEU A 207 18.04 -12.40 -7.65
CA LEU A 207 17.46 -11.23 -7.00
C LEU A 207 17.30 -10.06 -7.98
N GLU A 208 18.35 -9.77 -8.75
CA GLU A 208 18.34 -8.74 -9.79
C GLU A 208 17.29 -9.03 -10.87
N ALA A 209 17.23 -10.27 -11.37
CA ALA A 209 16.23 -10.67 -12.35
C ALA A 209 14.79 -10.53 -11.82
N ARG A 210 14.55 -10.92 -10.56
CA ARG A 210 13.23 -10.73 -9.93
C ARG A 210 12.87 -9.25 -9.79
N LYS A 211 13.82 -8.42 -9.37
CA LYS A 211 13.63 -6.95 -9.28
C LYS A 211 13.20 -6.39 -10.64
N GLU A 212 13.92 -6.73 -11.69
CA GLU A 212 13.66 -6.25 -13.05
C GLU A 212 12.25 -6.68 -13.52
N ILE A 213 11.89 -7.95 -13.33
CA ILE A 213 10.54 -8.47 -13.66
C ILE A 213 9.44 -7.69 -12.92
N GLU A 214 9.62 -7.38 -11.63
CA GLU A 214 8.61 -6.64 -10.88
C GLU A 214 8.46 -5.18 -11.35
N PHE A 215 9.57 -4.53 -11.72
CA PHE A 215 9.49 -3.20 -12.36
C PHE A 215 8.79 -3.25 -13.71
N GLU A 216 9.11 -4.24 -14.55
CA GLU A 216 8.44 -4.44 -15.84
C GLU A 216 6.94 -4.71 -15.67
N ASN A 217 6.56 -5.57 -14.72
CA ASN A 217 5.17 -5.87 -14.41
C ASN A 217 4.40 -4.59 -14.02
N TYR A 218 5.00 -3.75 -13.18
CA TYR A 218 4.41 -2.46 -12.81
C TYR A 218 4.21 -1.56 -14.04
N VAL A 219 5.27 -1.39 -14.85
CA VAL A 219 5.22 -0.57 -16.08
C VAL A 219 4.11 -1.04 -17.00
N LEU A 220 4.05 -2.35 -17.29
CA LEU A 220 3.07 -2.91 -18.21
C LEU A 220 1.64 -2.71 -17.70
N LYS A 221 1.40 -2.90 -16.40
CA LYS A 221 0.07 -2.67 -15.79
C LYS A 221 -0.37 -1.22 -15.93
N VAL A 222 0.44 -0.27 -15.46
CA VAL A 222 0.11 1.16 -15.53
C VAL A 222 0.01 1.63 -16.99
N GLN A 223 0.82 1.06 -17.89
CA GLN A 223 0.73 1.34 -19.32
C GLN A 223 -0.62 0.90 -19.91
N ILE A 224 -1.10 -0.30 -19.58
CA ILE A 224 -2.41 -0.78 -20.04
C ILE A 224 -3.52 0.11 -19.51
N GLU A 225 -3.50 0.45 -18.23
CA GLU A 225 -4.49 1.36 -17.60
C GLU A 225 -4.50 2.73 -18.29
N SER A 226 -3.32 3.31 -18.53
CA SER A 226 -3.18 4.58 -19.24
C SER A 226 -3.73 4.54 -20.67
N ARG A 227 -3.46 3.45 -21.41
CA ARG A 227 -3.99 3.27 -22.78
C ARG A 227 -5.51 3.16 -22.76
N LEU A 228 -6.05 2.34 -21.85
CA LEU A 228 -7.49 2.16 -21.71
C LEU A 228 -8.17 3.47 -21.35
N MET A 229 -7.62 4.25 -20.41
CA MET A 229 -8.16 5.58 -20.08
C MET A 229 -8.20 6.53 -21.28
N GLY A 230 -7.14 6.53 -22.10
CA GLY A 230 -7.11 7.31 -23.34
C GLY A 230 -8.19 6.87 -24.33
N ASP A 231 -8.31 5.56 -24.54
CA ASP A 231 -9.30 4.97 -25.45
C ASP A 231 -10.74 5.22 -24.96
N MET A 232 -11.00 5.08 -23.65
CA MET A 232 -12.29 5.36 -23.03
C MET A 232 -12.68 6.84 -23.19
N THR A 233 -11.73 7.74 -22.94
CA THR A 233 -11.92 9.18 -23.10
C THR A 233 -12.33 9.50 -24.54
N GLN A 234 -11.56 9.03 -25.52
CA GLN A 234 -11.74 9.38 -26.93
C GLN A 234 -12.97 8.73 -27.57
N ASN A 235 -13.22 7.45 -27.26
CA ASN A 235 -14.19 6.64 -28.01
C ASN A 235 -15.53 6.47 -27.29
N TYR A 236 -15.61 6.74 -25.99
CA TYR A 236 -16.82 6.52 -25.21
C TYR A 236 -17.32 7.82 -24.58
N PHE A 237 -16.51 8.47 -23.74
CA PHE A 237 -16.97 9.62 -22.95
C PHE A 237 -17.19 10.89 -23.78
N ILE A 238 -16.22 11.26 -24.62
CA ILE A 238 -16.35 12.47 -25.47
C ILE A 238 -17.54 12.34 -26.44
N PRO A 239 -17.73 11.22 -27.16
CA PRO A 239 -18.88 11.05 -28.03
C PRO A 239 -20.22 11.17 -27.29
N ALA A 240 -20.39 10.48 -26.15
CA ALA A 240 -21.61 10.54 -25.34
C ALA A 240 -21.92 11.96 -24.85
N ALA A 241 -20.90 12.67 -24.34
CA ALA A 241 -21.05 14.05 -23.90
C ALA A 241 -21.40 15.00 -25.06
N THR A 242 -20.80 14.79 -26.24
CA THR A 242 -21.07 15.59 -27.44
C THR A 242 -22.48 15.34 -27.97
N GLU A 243 -22.95 14.10 -27.97
CA GLU A 243 -24.31 13.75 -28.36
C GLU A 243 -25.35 14.45 -27.47
N TYR A 244 -25.17 14.35 -26.15
CA TYR A 244 -26.05 15.02 -25.21
C TYR A 244 -25.99 16.54 -25.34
N GLN A 245 -24.79 17.10 -25.50
CA GLN A 245 -24.59 18.53 -25.74
C GLN A 245 -25.34 19.03 -26.99
N ASN A 246 -25.36 18.26 -28.08
CA ASN A 246 -26.12 18.61 -29.28
C ASN A 246 -27.65 18.63 -29.04
N ARG A 247 -28.17 17.72 -28.20
CA ARG A 247 -29.59 17.74 -27.78
C ARG A 247 -29.92 19.04 -27.03
N LEU A 248 -29.05 19.45 -26.11
CA LEU A 248 -29.21 20.69 -25.34
C LEU A 248 -29.14 21.93 -26.24
N ILE A 249 -28.19 21.98 -27.17
CA ILE A 249 -28.05 23.09 -28.13
C ILE A 249 -29.32 23.23 -28.98
N THR A 250 -29.85 22.11 -29.49
CA THR A 250 -31.08 22.11 -30.29
C THR A 250 -32.26 22.65 -29.48
N ASN A 251 -32.35 22.31 -28.19
CA ASN A 251 -33.38 22.85 -27.31
C ASN A 251 -33.27 24.38 -27.15
N VAL A 252 -32.07 24.89 -26.89
CA VAL A 252 -31.82 26.34 -26.75
C VAL A 252 -32.13 27.09 -28.05
N GLN A 253 -31.74 26.54 -29.20
CA GLN A 253 -32.08 27.10 -30.51
C GLN A 253 -33.59 27.16 -30.73
N GLY A 254 -34.33 26.12 -30.33
CA GLY A 254 -35.78 26.10 -30.33
C GLY A 254 -36.40 27.20 -29.47
N LEU A 255 -35.91 27.40 -28.24
CA LEU A 255 -36.36 28.48 -27.36
C LEU A 255 -36.14 29.87 -27.97
N ILE A 256 -34.97 30.08 -28.58
CA ILE A 256 -34.65 31.33 -29.29
C ILE A 256 -35.57 31.54 -30.49
N SER A 257 -35.85 30.49 -31.27
CA SER A 257 -36.75 30.58 -32.42
C SER A 257 -38.18 30.94 -32.03
N ILE A 258 -38.67 30.51 -30.87
CA ILE A 258 -40.05 30.73 -30.41
C ILE A 258 -40.19 32.09 -29.72
N PHE A 259 -39.28 32.43 -28.81
CA PHE A 259 -39.39 33.60 -27.94
C PHE A 259 -38.57 34.81 -28.40
N GLY A 260 -37.79 34.66 -29.48
CA GLY A 260 -36.79 35.63 -29.91
C GLY A 260 -35.51 35.57 -29.06
N GLU A 261 -34.45 36.22 -29.53
CA GLU A 261 -33.09 36.05 -28.97
C GLU A 261 -33.00 36.36 -27.47
N LYS A 262 -33.52 37.51 -27.03
CA LYS A 262 -33.38 37.97 -25.63
C LYS A 262 -34.16 37.07 -24.66
N ALA A 263 -35.44 36.82 -24.94
CA ALA A 263 -36.28 36.01 -24.06
C ALA A 263 -35.94 34.51 -24.16
N GLY A 264 -35.56 34.02 -25.34
CA GLY A 264 -35.10 32.64 -25.53
C GLY A 264 -33.82 32.33 -24.75
N LYS A 265 -32.82 33.22 -24.78
CA LYS A 265 -31.60 33.08 -23.96
C LYS A 265 -31.92 33.14 -22.46
N GLN A 266 -32.81 34.03 -22.03
CA GLN A 266 -33.22 34.13 -20.63
C GLN A 266 -33.94 32.85 -20.16
N ASN A 267 -34.84 32.31 -20.97
CA ASN A 267 -35.58 31.08 -20.67
C ASN A 267 -34.69 29.83 -20.72
N GLY A 268 -33.66 29.82 -21.56
CA GLY A 268 -32.71 28.72 -21.71
C GLY A 268 -31.46 28.80 -20.83
N ALA A 269 -31.35 29.80 -19.93
CA ALA A 269 -30.11 30.11 -19.21
C ALA A 269 -29.51 28.90 -18.47
N ALA A 270 -30.35 28.08 -17.81
CA ALA A 270 -29.89 26.88 -17.11
C ALA A 270 -29.28 25.84 -18.06
N ILE A 271 -29.86 25.67 -19.26
CA ILE A 271 -29.40 24.73 -20.28
C ILE A 271 -28.11 25.24 -20.92
N ILE A 272 -27.99 26.55 -21.13
CA ILE A 272 -26.76 27.18 -21.62
C ILE A 272 -25.61 26.94 -20.63
N ASN A 273 -25.83 27.15 -19.33
CA ASN A 273 -24.82 26.87 -18.31
C ASN A 273 -24.41 25.39 -18.31
N LEU A 274 -25.37 24.46 -18.46
CA LEU A 274 -25.07 23.02 -18.56
C LEU A 274 -24.20 22.69 -19.78
N ILE A 275 -24.46 23.31 -20.93
CA ILE A 275 -23.63 23.18 -22.14
C ILE A 275 -22.20 23.68 -21.88
N GLU A 276 -22.05 24.80 -21.16
CA GLU A 276 -20.75 25.36 -20.79
C GLU A 276 -19.97 24.42 -19.85
N GLU A 277 -20.63 23.87 -18.83
CA GLU A 277 -20.03 22.90 -17.91
C GLU A 277 -19.57 21.63 -18.63
N ILE A 278 -20.43 21.04 -19.46
CA ILE A 278 -20.08 19.86 -20.27
C ILE A 278 -18.87 20.16 -21.17
N SER A 279 -18.86 21.31 -21.85
CA SER A 279 -17.73 21.73 -22.68
C SER A 279 -16.45 21.84 -21.88
N GLY A 280 -16.51 22.44 -20.69
CA GLY A 280 -15.38 22.59 -19.79
C GLY A 280 -14.78 21.25 -19.38
N HIS A 281 -15.63 20.30 -18.96
CA HIS A 281 -15.18 18.97 -18.58
C HIS A 281 -14.63 18.16 -19.77
N VAL A 282 -15.29 18.19 -20.93
CA VAL A 282 -14.81 17.51 -22.15
C VAL A 282 -13.43 18.03 -22.56
N ASN A 283 -13.25 19.35 -22.61
CA ASN A 283 -11.98 19.96 -22.99
C ASN A 283 -10.86 19.61 -22.02
N ALA A 284 -11.10 19.76 -20.71
CA ALA A 284 -10.10 19.45 -19.69
C ALA A 284 -9.72 17.97 -19.69
N MET A 285 -10.70 17.07 -19.82
CA MET A 285 -10.46 15.62 -19.93
C MET A 285 -9.62 15.28 -21.18
N LYS A 286 -9.93 15.88 -22.33
CA LYS A 286 -9.17 15.67 -23.57
C LYS A 286 -7.74 16.18 -23.44
N THR A 287 -7.55 17.38 -22.91
CA THR A 287 -6.21 17.95 -22.67
C THR A 287 -5.38 17.08 -21.73
N ALA A 288 -5.97 16.58 -20.64
CA ALA A 288 -5.29 15.68 -19.72
C ALA A 288 -4.93 14.33 -20.39
N SER A 289 -5.83 13.76 -21.18
CA SER A 289 -5.59 12.53 -21.95
C SER A 289 -4.44 12.68 -22.96
N ASP A 290 -4.38 13.80 -23.67
CA ASP A 290 -3.30 14.09 -24.62
C ASP A 290 -1.95 14.30 -23.91
N ALA A 291 -1.94 15.03 -22.80
CA ALA A 291 -0.74 15.23 -21.99
C ALA A 291 -0.22 13.90 -21.42
N MET A 292 -1.12 13.04 -20.91
CA MET A 292 -0.79 11.70 -20.46
C MET A 292 -0.18 10.84 -21.59
N LEU A 293 -0.71 10.95 -22.82
CA LEU A 293 -0.18 10.25 -23.98
C LEU A 293 1.27 10.68 -24.28
N GLU A 294 1.57 11.98 -24.21
CA GLU A 294 2.94 12.48 -24.41
C GLU A 294 3.90 12.01 -23.31
N GLU A 295 3.50 12.10 -22.04
CA GLU A 295 4.32 11.57 -20.94
C GLU A 295 4.57 10.06 -21.08
N ARG A 296 3.56 9.31 -21.54
CA ARG A 296 3.72 7.89 -21.83
C ARG A 296 4.71 7.66 -22.97
N LYS A 297 4.72 8.48 -24.03
CA LYS A 297 5.71 8.39 -25.11
C LYS A 297 7.12 8.67 -24.60
N ILE A 298 7.28 9.64 -23.69
CA ILE A 298 8.58 9.92 -23.05
C ILE A 298 9.00 8.74 -22.18
N ALA A 299 8.13 8.25 -21.29
CA ALA A 299 8.42 7.15 -20.38
C ALA A 299 8.85 5.87 -21.14
N ASN A 300 8.25 5.59 -22.31
CA ASN A 300 8.61 4.41 -23.11
C ASN A 300 10.00 4.48 -23.76
N LYS A 301 10.66 5.64 -23.77
CA LYS A 301 12.02 5.79 -24.30
C LYS A 301 13.10 5.38 -23.30
N PHE A 302 12.79 5.27 -22.02
CA PHE A 302 13.75 4.74 -21.04
C PHE A 302 14.04 3.27 -21.34
N GLU A 303 15.32 2.90 -21.35
CA GLU A 303 15.72 1.51 -21.61
C GLU A 303 15.51 0.66 -20.36
N HIS A 304 15.98 1.14 -19.21
CA HIS A 304 15.90 0.43 -17.94
C HIS A 304 14.48 0.40 -17.36
N ALA A 305 14.04 -0.79 -16.94
CA ALA A 305 12.70 -1.01 -16.38
C ALA A 305 12.42 -0.15 -15.14
N GLU A 306 13.43 0.06 -14.30
CA GLU A 306 13.33 0.88 -13.09
C GLU A 306 13.05 2.36 -13.42
N GLU A 307 13.88 2.99 -14.25
CA GLU A 307 13.70 4.39 -14.66
C GLU A 307 12.34 4.59 -15.35
N LYS A 308 11.95 3.63 -16.19
CA LYS A 308 10.65 3.59 -16.82
C LYS A 308 9.53 3.52 -15.78
N ALA A 309 9.64 2.67 -14.76
CA ALA A 309 8.66 2.54 -13.69
C ALA A 309 8.49 3.85 -12.89
N PHE A 310 9.58 4.54 -12.58
CA PHE A 310 9.53 5.87 -11.96
C PHE A 310 8.85 6.90 -12.87
N ALA A 311 9.17 6.93 -14.16
CA ALA A 311 8.52 7.83 -15.11
C ALA A 311 7.00 7.56 -15.22
N TYR A 312 6.58 6.30 -15.27
CA TYR A 312 5.16 5.95 -15.24
C TYR A 312 4.48 6.37 -13.93
N CYS A 313 5.12 6.13 -12.79
CA CYS A 313 4.58 6.47 -11.48
C CYS A 313 4.44 7.98 -11.27
N ASP A 314 5.47 8.75 -11.61
CA ASP A 314 5.55 10.17 -11.25
C ASP A 314 5.01 11.10 -12.33
N LYS A 315 4.93 10.64 -13.59
CA LYS A 315 4.52 11.48 -14.74
C LYS A 315 3.29 10.98 -15.49
N VAL A 316 3.03 9.67 -15.55
CA VAL A 316 1.85 9.14 -16.28
C VAL A 316 0.66 8.93 -15.35
N LYS A 317 0.84 8.19 -14.26
CA LYS A 317 -0.21 7.85 -13.29
C LYS A 317 -0.97 9.06 -12.72
N PRO A 318 -0.34 10.24 -12.45
CA PRO A 318 -1.07 11.40 -11.92
C PRO A 318 -2.23 11.90 -12.80
N TYR A 319 -2.18 11.66 -14.11
CA TYR A 319 -3.27 12.04 -15.01
C TYR A 319 -4.53 11.18 -14.82
N PHE A 320 -4.42 10.00 -14.19
CA PHE A 320 -5.55 9.09 -14.02
C PHE A 320 -6.64 9.75 -13.18
N ASP A 321 -6.27 10.40 -12.07
CA ASP A 321 -7.22 11.09 -11.20
C ASP A 321 -7.82 12.33 -11.87
N VAL A 322 -7.04 13.04 -12.69
CA VAL A 322 -7.52 14.22 -13.44
C VAL A 322 -8.56 13.80 -14.47
N ILE A 323 -8.24 12.81 -15.32
CA ILE A 323 -9.15 12.30 -16.35
C ILE A 323 -10.42 11.74 -15.70
N ARG A 324 -10.25 10.91 -14.66
CA ARG A 324 -11.36 10.33 -13.91
C ARG A 324 -12.27 11.40 -13.32
N TYR A 325 -11.72 12.44 -12.70
CA TYR A 325 -12.52 13.52 -12.13
C TYR A 325 -13.47 14.13 -13.17
N HIS A 326 -12.99 14.43 -14.38
CA HIS A 326 -13.83 14.98 -15.43
C HIS A 326 -14.84 13.97 -15.98
N ALA A 327 -14.45 12.69 -16.12
CA ALA A 327 -15.37 11.62 -16.50
C ALA A 327 -16.51 11.45 -15.49
N ASP A 328 -16.19 11.39 -14.20
CA ASP A 328 -17.16 11.26 -13.10
C ASP A 328 -18.11 12.47 -13.04
N LYS A 329 -17.63 13.67 -13.39
CA LYS A 329 -18.50 14.86 -13.51
C LYS A 329 -19.41 14.78 -14.72
N LEU A 330 -18.90 14.32 -15.87
CA LEU A 330 -19.72 14.12 -17.05
C LEU A 330 -20.80 13.05 -16.83
N GLU A 331 -20.51 11.98 -16.08
CA GLU A 331 -21.49 10.93 -15.73
C GLU A 331 -22.74 11.51 -15.02
N LEU A 332 -22.55 12.57 -14.23
CA LEU A 332 -23.64 13.24 -13.50
C LEU A 332 -24.42 14.23 -14.38
N LEU A 333 -23.76 14.83 -15.37
CA LEU A 333 -24.34 15.86 -16.22
C LEU A 333 -25.03 15.27 -17.46
N VAL A 334 -24.52 14.16 -17.99
CA VAL A 334 -25.02 13.49 -19.18
C VAL A 334 -26.20 12.58 -18.85
N ASP A 335 -27.18 12.55 -19.75
CA ASP A 335 -28.35 11.67 -19.67
C ASP A 335 -27.95 10.20 -19.47
N ASP A 336 -28.65 9.51 -18.59
CA ASP A 336 -28.39 8.13 -18.20
C ASP A 336 -28.51 7.17 -19.39
N GLU A 337 -29.48 7.42 -20.28
CA GLU A 337 -29.71 6.60 -21.48
C GLU A 337 -28.58 6.70 -22.51
N ILE A 338 -27.80 7.80 -22.48
CA ILE A 338 -26.68 8.03 -23.40
C ILE A 338 -25.35 7.59 -22.79
N TRP A 339 -25.25 7.59 -21.46
CA TRP A 339 -24.00 7.31 -20.79
C TRP A 339 -23.51 5.88 -21.12
N PRO A 340 -22.26 5.71 -21.62
CA PRO A 340 -21.87 4.48 -22.29
C PRO A 340 -21.48 3.35 -21.34
N LEU A 341 -21.34 3.61 -20.05
CA LEU A 341 -20.88 2.63 -19.06
C LEU A 341 -21.92 2.44 -17.96
N PRO A 342 -22.03 1.22 -17.39
CA PRO A 342 -22.82 1.02 -16.19
C PRO A 342 -22.33 1.91 -15.05
N LYS A 343 -23.27 2.56 -14.37
CA LYS A 343 -22.95 3.40 -13.20
C LYS A 343 -22.64 2.52 -11.99
N PHE A 344 -21.90 3.06 -11.02
CA PHE A 344 -21.56 2.29 -9.81
C PHE A 344 -22.79 1.73 -9.08
N ARG A 345 -23.91 2.46 -9.07
CA ARG A 345 -25.17 1.99 -8.47
C ARG A 345 -25.67 0.69 -9.12
N GLU A 346 -25.42 0.52 -10.41
CA GLU A 346 -25.85 -0.64 -11.17
C GLU A 346 -24.90 -1.80 -10.91
N MET A 347 -23.59 -1.55 -11.04
CA MET A 347 -22.56 -2.55 -10.79
C MET A 347 -22.61 -3.13 -9.36
N LEU A 348 -23.00 -2.31 -8.37
CA LEU A 348 -22.99 -2.71 -6.96
C LEU A 348 -24.32 -3.29 -6.47
N PHE A 349 -25.46 -2.86 -7.03
CA PHE A 349 -26.77 -3.17 -6.43
C PHE A 349 -27.81 -3.75 -7.39
N THR A 350 -27.73 -3.52 -8.70
CA THR A 350 -28.64 -4.15 -9.65
C THR A 350 -28.09 -5.50 -10.08
N ARG A 351 -28.92 -6.55 -10.02
CA ARG A 351 -28.58 -7.92 -10.44
C ARG A 351 -29.20 -8.25 -11.77
#